data_AF-A0ABD4ZTV3-F1
#
_entry.id   AF-A0ABD4ZTV3-F1
#
_cell.length_a   1.000
_cell.length_b   1.000
_cell.length_c   1.000
_cell.angle_alpha   90.00
_cell.angle_beta   90.00
_cell.angle_gamma   90.00
#
_symmetry.space_group_name_H-M   'P 1'
#
loop_
_entity.id
_entity.type
_entity.pdbx_description
1 polymer ?
#
loop_
_entity_poly.entity_id
_entity_poly.type
_entity_poly.pdbx_seq_one_letter_code
_entity_poly.pdbx_strand_id
1 'polypeptide(L)'
;MTDKKIKLSGAYNFRDFGGYRNKEGKRLIRGRLYRSDELSKITAADQEKLVQLGISKIIDYRNKKERLNNEDRPIGNAEILYLTPIADIAALASSEHGEESVLSPQKMTAALAKELMIRQNEEFVENKQCQDVYREVLEIHLAEEGAIVQHCRGGKDRTGYGVALIQLLLGVSEADVMHDYLLTNVYKKEKNEKSLQRLLQETDNPDFVQAMRYFKEADRHFLQNALARIGAYGGVEGYVVNKLGFSQQKIRLLREKYLQN
;
A
#
# COMPACT_ATOMS: atom_id res chain seq x y z
N MET A 1 -13.63 15.80 -2.89
CA MET A 1 -13.85 14.91 -1.73
C MET A 1 -12.51 14.61 -1.08
N THR A 2 -12.14 15.39 -0.05
CA THR A 2 -10.89 15.27 0.75
C THR A 2 -11.15 14.61 2.13
N ASP A 3 -12.36 14.11 2.34
CA ASP A 3 -12.93 13.66 3.62
C ASP A 3 -12.41 12.29 4.12
N LYS A 4 -11.22 11.87 3.67
CA LYS A 4 -10.57 10.60 4.08
C LYS A 4 -9.22 10.79 4.76
N LYS A 5 -8.62 11.98 4.61
CA LYS A 5 -7.30 12.29 5.17
C LYS A 5 -7.41 12.46 6.67
N ILE A 6 -6.65 11.69 7.42
CA ILE A 6 -6.43 11.94 8.84
C ILE A 6 -4.99 12.44 8.96
N LYS A 7 -4.83 13.70 9.34
CA LYS A 7 -3.51 14.35 9.38
C LYS A 7 -2.74 13.84 10.59
N LEU A 8 -1.60 13.20 10.31
CA LEU A 8 -0.56 12.88 11.28
C LEU A 8 0.63 13.83 11.05
N SER A 9 1.39 14.11 12.10
CA SER A 9 2.56 14.99 12.02
C SER A 9 3.81 14.21 11.57
N GLY A 10 3.93 12.96 12.00
CA GLY A 10 5.09 12.11 11.71
C GLY A 10 4.90 11.09 10.59
N ALA A 11 3.72 11.04 9.96
CA ALA A 11 3.45 10.14 8.86
C ALA A 11 2.67 10.85 7.74
N TYR A 12 2.86 10.39 6.52
CA TYR A 12 2.15 10.83 5.33
C TYR A 12 1.23 9.71 4.86
N ASN A 13 0.38 10.00 3.87
CA ASN A 13 -0.43 8.97 3.22
C ASN A 13 -1.44 8.23 4.14
N PHE A 14 -1.56 8.63 5.41
CA PHE A 14 -2.50 8.04 6.37
C PHE A 14 -3.95 8.43 6.02
N ARG A 15 -4.79 7.42 5.80
CA ARG A 15 -6.22 7.61 5.48
C ARG A 15 -7.06 6.36 5.74
N ASP A 16 -8.34 6.59 5.94
CA ASP A 16 -9.37 5.56 5.86
C ASP A 16 -9.66 5.25 4.38
N PHE A 17 -9.50 3.99 3.96
CA PHE A 17 -9.83 3.53 2.60
C PHE A 17 -11.21 2.87 2.49
N GLY A 18 -12.02 2.93 3.56
CA GLY A 18 -13.44 2.64 3.55
C GLY A 18 -14.28 3.75 2.89
N GLY A 19 -15.58 3.71 3.11
CA GLY A 19 -16.55 4.71 2.64
C GLY A 19 -16.84 4.73 1.13
N TYR A 20 -16.10 3.96 0.31
CA TYR A 20 -16.44 3.71 -1.09
C TYR A 20 -17.77 2.96 -1.20
N ARG A 21 -18.51 3.19 -2.29
CA ARG A 21 -19.68 2.37 -2.64
C ARG A 21 -19.24 1.24 -3.55
N ASN A 22 -19.76 0.04 -3.31
CA ASN A 22 -19.56 -1.09 -4.20
C ASN A 22 -20.58 -1.06 -5.35
N LYS A 23 -20.45 -2.00 -6.29
CA LYS A 23 -21.36 -2.13 -7.46
C LYS A 23 -22.82 -2.39 -7.09
N GLU A 24 -23.11 -2.86 -5.88
CA GLU A 24 -24.46 -3.09 -5.34
C GLU A 24 -25.02 -1.86 -4.59
N GLY A 25 -24.27 -0.76 -4.54
CA GLY A 25 -24.64 0.46 -3.83
C GLY A 25 -24.33 0.45 -2.33
N LYS A 26 -23.95 -0.71 -1.75
CA LYS A 26 -23.52 -0.82 -0.35
C LYS A 26 -22.22 -0.06 -0.12
N ARG A 27 -22.05 0.49 1.07
CA ARG A 27 -20.88 1.28 1.44
C ARG A 27 -19.91 0.44 2.27
N LEU A 28 -18.62 0.57 1.99
CA LEU A 28 -17.56 0.07 2.86
C LEU A 28 -17.62 0.82 4.19
N ILE A 29 -17.60 0.11 5.31
CA ILE A 29 -17.61 0.72 6.64
C ILE A 29 -16.40 1.66 6.80
N ARG A 30 -16.63 2.80 7.45
CA ARG A 30 -15.59 3.76 7.82
C ARG A 30 -15.01 3.40 9.18
N GLY A 31 -13.79 3.84 9.43
CA GLY A 31 -13.13 3.71 10.73
C GLY A 31 -12.52 2.35 11.03
N ARG A 32 -12.55 1.39 10.09
CA ARG A 32 -12.03 0.02 10.27
C ARG A 32 -10.85 -0.31 9.38
N LEU A 33 -10.67 0.43 8.28
CA LEU A 33 -9.78 0.10 7.17
C LEU A 33 -8.83 1.26 6.89
N TYR A 34 -7.63 1.24 7.48
CA TYR A 34 -6.65 2.31 7.34
C TYR A 34 -5.42 1.88 6.52
N ARG A 35 -4.84 2.85 5.83
CA ARG A 35 -3.54 2.69 5.14
C ARG A 35 -2.63 3.87 5.44
N SER A 36 -1.32 3.66 5.44
CA SER A 36 -0.32 4.70 5.72
C SER A 36 1.00 4.48 4.99
N ASP A 37 1.87 5.49 4.99
CA ASP A 37 3.32 5.26 4.93
C ASP A 37 3.86 4.82 6.31
N GLU A 38 5.18 4.64 6.45
CA GLU A 38 5.79 4.12 7.68
C GLU A 38 5.43 4.93 8.94
N LEU A 39 5.33 4.24 10.08
CA LEU A 39 4.87 4.83 11.33
C LEU A 39 6.02 5.05 12.33
N SER A 40 7.27 4.97 11.88
CA SER A 40 8.47 5.14 12.72
C SER A 40 8.67 6.55 13.27
N LYS A 41 8.08 7.55 12.61
CA LYS A 41 8.26 8.97 12.93
C LYS A 41 7.03 9.64 13.56
N ILE A 42 5.93 8.91 13.79
CA ILE A 42 4.70 9.45 14.39
C ILE A 42 4.96 10.08 15.76
N THR A 43 4.35 11.22 16.05
CA THR A 43 4.54 11.91 17.34
C THR A 43 3.75 11.23 18.48
N ALA A 44 3.96 11.66 19.74
CA ALA A 44 3.11 11.22 20.86
C ALA A 44 1.63 11.54 20.62
N ALA A 45 1.33 12.75 20.14
CA ALA A 45 -0.03 13.15 19.78
C ALA A 45 -0.61 12.34 18.61
N ASP A 46 0.24 11.90 17.66
CA ASP A 46 -0.21 10.99 16.60
C ASP A 46 -0.55 9.61 17.18
N GLN A 47 0.26 9.05 18.09
CA GLN A 47 -0.03 7.77 18.76
C GLN A 47 -1.37 7.83 19.50
N GLU A 48 -1.62 8.89 20.28
CA GLU A 48 -2.90 9.09 20.97
C GLU A 48 -4.08 9.17 20.01
N LYS A 49 -3.92 9.89 18.89
CA LYS A 49 -4.95 9.97 17.85
C LYS A 49 -5.23 8.59 17.25
N LEU A 50 -4.19 7.81 16.95
CA LEU A 50 -4.34 6.47 16.38
C LEU A 50 -4.98 5.49 17.36
N VAL A 51 -4.73 5.62 18.66
CA VAL A 51 -5.46 4.89 19.71
C VAL A 51 -6.95 5.27 19.71
N GLN A 52 -7.30 6.55 19.60
CA GLN A 52 -8.69 7.01 19.52
C GLN A 52 -9.43 6.51 18.27
N LEU A 53 -8.70 6.19 17.18
CA LEU A 53 -9.28 5.56 15.99
C LEU A 53 -9.60 4.07 16.17
N GLY A 54 -9.28 3.48 17.33
CA GLY A 54 -9.55 2.08 17.62
C GLY A 54 -8.65 1.11 16.85
N ILE A 55 -7.44 1.55 16.47
CA ILE A 55 -6.48 0.68 15.80
C ILE A 55 -5.99 -0.38 16.78
N SER A 56 -6.23 -1.65 16.41
CA SER A 56 -5.88 -2.83 17.20
C SER A 56 -4.81 -3.69 16.53
N LYS A 57 -4.63 -3.56 15.21
CA LYS A 57 -3.60 -4.26 14.46
C LYS A 57 -2.90 -3.36 13.45
N ILE A 58 -1.60 -3.56 13.32
CA ILE A 58 -0.72 -2.92 12.34
C ILE A 58 -0.13 -4.02 11.46
N ILE A 59 -0.39 -3.97 10.16
CA ILE A 59 0.26 -4.84 9.18
C ILE A 59 1.41 -4.05 8.55
N ASP A 60 2.64 -4.39 8.93
CA ASP A 60 3.86 -3.78 8.39
C ASP A 60 4.47 -4.66 7.30
N TYR A 61 4.39 -4.17 6.05
CA TYR A 61 4.93 -4.86 4.88
C TYR A 61 6.45 -4.69 4.67
N ARG A 62 7.15 -3.97 5.57
CA ARG A 62 8.58 -3.69 5.44
C ARG A 62 9.43 -4.89 5.80
N ASN A 63 10.49 -5.10 5.02
CA ASN A 63 11.48 -6.11 5.33
C ASN A 63 12.34 -5.69 6.54
N LYS A 64 13.16 -6.62 7.06
CA LYS A 64 14.00 -6.37 8.24
C LYS A 64 14.99 -5.20 8.06
N LYS A 65 15.54 -5.01 6.85
CA LYS A 65 16.49 -3.93 6.55
C LYS A 65 15.81 -2.57 6.60
N GLU A 66 14.60 -2.45 6.06
CA GLU A 66 13.79 -1.23 6.09
C GLU A 66 13.38 -0.83 7.50
N ARG A 67 13.15 -1.80 8.39
CA ARG A 67 12.78 -1.58 9.80
C ARG A 67 13.97 -1.25 10.69
N LEU A 68 15.19 -1.63 10.30
CA LEU A 68 16.38 -1.34 11.08
C LEU A 68 16.50 0.18 11.31
N ASN A 69 16.55 0.60 12.58
CA ASN A 69 16.54 2.01 13.03
C ASN A 69 15.29 2.82 12.63
N ASN A 70 14.26 2.19 12.08
CA ASN A 70 12.99 2.79 11.68
C ASN A 70 11.82 1.90 12.12
N GLU A 71 11.91 1.28 13.30
CA GLU A 71 10.79 0.53 13.88
C GLU A 71 9.61 1.47 14.12
N ASP A 72 8.40 0.95 13.95
CA ASP A 72 7.20 1.76 14.21
C ASP A 72 7.10 2.09 15.69
N ARG A 73 6.59 3.29 15.97
CA ARG A 73 6.26 3.66 17.34
C ARG A 73 4.96 2.96 17.74
N PRO A 74 4.84 2.53 19.02
CA PRO A 74 3.69 1.77 19.48
C PRO A 74 2.39 2.59 19.40
N ILE A 75 1.26 1.93 19.15
CA ILE A 75 -0.06 2.55 19.14
C ILE A 75 -0.92 1.84 20.18
N GLY A 76 -0.87 2.33 21.43
CA GLY A 76 -1.55 1.68 22.55
C GLY A 76 -1.16 0.19 22.64
N ASN A 77 -2.17 -0.68 22.63
CA ASN A 77 -2.00 -2.14 22.65
C ASN A 77 -2.10 -2.79 21.26
N ALA A 78 -2.02 -2.00 20.18
CA ALA A 78 -2.12 -2.55 18.83
C ALA A 78 -0.99 -3.55 18.56
N GLU A 79 -1.35 -4.73 18.06
CA GLU A 79 -0.38 -5.76 17.70
C GLU A 79 0.25 -5.43 16.34
N ILE A 80 1.58 -5.54 16.24
CA ILE A 80 2.32 -5.33 15.00
C ILE A 80 2.64 -6.69 14.36
N LEU A 81 2.11 -6.88 13.16
CA LEU A 81 2.29 -8.09 12.35
C LEU A 81 3.22 -7.77 11.18
N TYR A 82 4.36 -8.45 11.12
CA TYR A 82 5.35 -8.29 10.07
C TYR A 82 5.09 -9.28 8.94
N LEU A 83 4.45 -8.84 7.87
CA LEU A 83 4.14 -9.67 6.70
C LEU A 83 4.90 -9.13 5.50
N THR A 84 6.02 -9.73 5.10
CA THR A 84 6.89 -9.12 4.08
C THR A 84 6.70 -9.79 2.71
N PRO A 85 5.90 -9.21 1.78
CA PRO A 85 5.88 -9.67 0.40
C PRO A 85 7.23 -9.32 -0.26
N ILE A 86 7.66 -10.12 -1.24
CA ILE A 86 8.86 -9.81 -2.02
C ILE A 86 8.62 -8.49 -2.75
N ALA A 87 9.57 -7.57 -2.59
CA ALA A 87 9.46 -6.22 -3.11
C ALA A 87 10.83 -5.57 -3.32
N ASP A 88 11.81 -6.32 -3.85
CA ASP A 88 13.22 -5.91 -3.89
C ASP A 88 13.41 -4.59 -4.66
N ILE A 89 12.72 -4.39 -5.78
CA ILE A 89 12.76 -3.14 -6.54
C ILE A 89 12.22 -1.98 -5.70
N ALA A 90 11.07 -2.18 -5.03
CA ALA A 90 10.46 -1.15 -4.20
C ALA A 90 11.28 -0.86 -2.92
N ALA A 91 11.99 -1.87 -2.39
CA ALA A 91 12.87 -1.73 -1.23
C ALA A 91 14.16 -0.97 -1.60
N LEU A 92 14.78 -1.31 -2.74
CA LEU A 92 15.92 -0.58 -3.32
C LEU A 92 15.56 0.89 -3.58
N ALA A 93 14.42 1.13 -4.23
CA ALA A 93 13.89 2.46 -4.50
C ALA A 93 13.63 3.32 -3.25
N SER A 94 13.39 2.66 -2.13
CA SER A 94 13.10 3.32 -0.88
C SER A 94 14.37 3.64 -0.10
N SER A 95 15.43 2.82 -0.13
CA SER A 95 16.61 2.95 0.76
C SER A 95 17.22 4.36 0.73
N GLU A 96 17.42 4.94 1.92
CA GLU A 96 18.05 6.28 2.04
C GLU A 96 19.57 6.22 1.87
N HIS A 97 20.20 5.04 2.06
CA HIS A 97 21.67 4.88 2.13
C HIS A 97 22.24 3.56 1.54
N GLY A 98 21.70 3.00 0.45
CA GLY A 98 22.38 1.90 -0.25
C GLY A 98 21.42 1.06 -1.09
N GLU A 99 21.57 0.97 -2.40
CA GLU A 99 22.82 0.74 -3.14
C GLU A 99 23.04 1.83 -4.19
N GLU A 100 23.97 2.75 -3.93
CA GLU A 100 24.38 3.81 -4.88
C GLU A 100 24.85 3.26 -6.24
N SER A 101 25.14 1.95 -6.33
CA SER A 101 25.62 1.32 -7.56
C SER A 101 24.53 0.96 -8.56
N VAL A 102 23.25 0.83 -8.15
CA VAL A 102 22.14 0.41 -9.03
C VAL A 102 21.27 1.60 -9.43
N LEU A 103 20.97 2.50 -8.49
CA LEU A 103 20.17 3.70 -8.72
C LEU A 103 21.05 4.91 -9.04
N SER A 104 21.83 4.82 -10.13
CA SER A 104 22.68 5.93 -10.60
C SER A 104 22.12 6.58 -11.88
N PRO A 105 22.41 7.87 -12.14
CA PRO A 105 21.97 8.56 -13.36
C PRO A 105 22.39 7.88 -14.67
N GLN A 106 23.48 7.10 -14.65
CA GLN A 106 24.00 6.39 -15.83
C GLN A 106 23.31 5.06 -16.09
N LYS A 107 22.73 4.43 -15.05
CA LYS A 107 22.15 3.08 -15.14
C LYS A 107 20.63 3.07 -15.13
N MET A 108 20.01 4.10 -14.54
CA MET A 108 18.58 4.09 -14.25
C MET A 108 17.82 5.10 -15.12
N THR A 109 17.35 4.63 -16.27
CA THR A 109 16.51 5.43 -17.16
C THR A 109 15.05 5.47 -16.70
N ALA A 110 14.27 6.44 -17.18
CA ALA A 110 12.84 6.51 -16.87
C ALA A 110 12.09 5.27 -17.35
N ALA A 111 12.44 4.77 -18.54
CA ALA A 111 11.87 3.56 -19.11
C ALA A 111 12.16 2.33 -18.26
N LEU A 112 13.42 2.14 -17.85
CA LEU A 112 13.82 1.02 -17.01
C LEU A 112 13.13 1.07 -15.65
N ALA A 113 13.10 2.22 -14.98
CA ALA A 113 12.42 2.38 -13.70
C ALA A 113 10.92 2.05 -13.81
N LYS A 114 10.26 2.52 -14.88
CA LYS A 114 8.85 2.20 -15.12
C LYS A 114 8.63 0.71 -15.32
N GLU A 115 9.47 0.05 -16.12
CA GLU A 115 9.39 -1.39 -16.36
C GLU A 115 9.59 -2.19 -15.07
N LEU A 116 10.61 -1.86 -14.27
CA LEU A 116 10.89 -2.52 -13.00
C LEU A 116 9.72 -2.38 -12.02
N MET A 117 9.09 -1.21 -11.95
CA MET A 117 7.92 -0.98 -11.10
C MET A 117 6.67 -1.72 -11.59
N ILE A 118 6.47 -1.86 -12.90
CA ILE A 118 5.41 -2.70 -13.47
C ILE A 118 5.65 -4.16 -13.08
N ARG A 119 6.85 -4.68 -13.35
CA ARG A 119 7.23 -6.07 -13.02
C ARG A 119 7.05 -6.37 -11.53
N GLN A 120 7.46 -5.44 -10.67
CA GLN A 120 7.27 -5.59 -9.22
C GLN A 120 5.80 -5.74 -8.82
N ASN A 121 4.89 -5.03 -9.49
CA ASN A 121 3.45 -5.12 -9.22
C ASN A 121 2.84 -6.42 -9.77
N GLU A 122 3.36 -6.95 -10.88
CA GLU A 122 3.00 -8.28 -11.38
C GLU A 122 3.47 -9.38 -10.42
N GLU A 123 4.66 -9.25 -9.82
CA GLU A 123 5.17 -10.19 -8.82
C GLU A 123 4.28 -10.29 -7.57
N PHE A 124 3.62 -9.19 -7.16
CA PHE A 124 2.65 -9.27 -6.06
C PHE A 124 1.51 -10.25 -6.36
N VAL A 125 1.16 -10.43 -7.63
CA VAL A 125 0.11 -11.35 -8.08
C VAL A 125 0.64 -12.77 -8.21
N GLU A 126 1.79 -12.94 -8.87
CA GLU A 126 2.27 -14.24 -9.36
C GLU A 126 3.21 -14.96 -8.38
N ASN A 127 3.94 -14.22 -7.53
CA ASN A 127 4.93 -14.83 -6.64
C ASN A 127 4.26 -15.53 -5.46
N LYS A 128 4.68 -16.77 -5.16
CA LYS A 128 4.08 -17.59 -4.09
C LYS A 128 4.22 -16.98 -2.70
N GLN A 129 5.36 -16.36 -2.37
CA GLN A 129 5.55 -15.69 -1.08
C GLN A 129 4.62 -14.47 -0.96
N CYS A 130 4.47 -13.69 -2.03
CA CYS A 130 3.52 -12.58 -2.05
C CYS A 130 2.08 -13.08 -1.86
N GLN A 131 1.70 -14.16 -2.55
CA GLN A 131 0.40 -14.80 -2.40
C GLN A 131 0.14 -15.24 -0.96
N ASP A 132 1.10 -15.89 -0.31
CA ASP A 132 0.97 -16.32 1.09
C ASP A 132 0.80 -15.13 2.05
N VAL A 133 1.56 -14.05 1.83
CA VAL A 133 1.42 -12.81 2.60
C VAL A 133 0.03 -12.19 2.40
N TYR A 134 -0.43 -11.99 1.17
CA TYR A 134 -1.72 -11.35 0.94
C TYR A 134 -2.90 -12.25 1.33
N ARG A 135 -2.74 -13.58 1.31
CA ARG A 135 -3.69 -14.49 1.94
C ARG A 135 -3.79 -14.21 3.44
N GLU A 136 -2.66 -14.16 4.14
CA GLU A 136 -2.63 -13.91 5.59
C GLU A 136 -3.25 -12.55 5.94
N VAL A 137 -3.02 -11.52 5.13
CA VAL A 137 -3.69 -10.21 5.27
C VAL A 137 -5.21 -10.36 5.22
N LEU A 138 -5.76 -11.15 4.30
CA LEU A 138 -7.21 -11.39 4.21
C LEU A 138 -7.73 -12.16 5.42
N GLU A 139 -6.98 -13.14 5.93
CA GLU A 139 -7.33 -13.88 7.15
C GLU A 139 -7.36 -12.96 8.38
N ILE A 140 -6.38 -12.06 8.52
CA ILE A 140 -6.35 -11.06 9.60
C ILE A 140 -7.54 -10.12 9.50
N HIS A 141 -7.85 -9.61 8.31
CA HIS A 141 -9.01 -8.74 8.12
C HIS A 141 -10.34 -9.43 8.44
N LEU A 142 -10.44 -10.74 8.16
CA LEU A 142 -11.61 -11.54 8.49
C LEU A 142 -11.72 -11.75 10.02
N ALA A 143 -10.62 -12.02 10.71
CA ALA A 143 -10.60 -12.32 12.14
C ALA A 143 -10.68 -11.08 13.05
N GLU A 144 -10.16 -9.93 12.63
CA GLU A 144 -9.96 -8.78 13.52
C GLU A 144 -11.22 -7.92 13.73
N GLU A 145 -11.63 -7.72 14.98
CA GLU A 145 -12.81 -6.92 15.31
C GLU A 145 -12.54 -5.42 15.50
N GLY A 146 -11.30 -5.01 15.71
CA GLY A 146 -10.91 -3.59 15.71
C GLY A 146 -10.57 -3.05 14.32
N ALA A 147 -9.92 -1.89 14.31
CA ALA A 147 -9.44 -1.28 13.07
C ALA A 147 -8.02 -1.74 12.74
N ILE A 148 -7.76 -1.95 11.46
CA ILE A 148 -6.45 -2.35 10.96
C ILE A 148 -5.83 -1.18 10.19
N VAL A 149 -4.56 -0.90 10.45
CA VAL A 149 -3.73 -0.10 9.55
C VAL A 149 -2.75 -1.00 8.80
N GLN A 150 -2.72 -0.88 7.47
CA GLN A 150 -1.69 -1.50 6.63
C GLN A 150 -0.71 -0.45 6.14
N HIS A 151 0.58 -0.73 6.19
CA HIS A 151 1.58 0.18 5.63
C HIS A 151 2.81 -0.55 5.10
N CYS A 152 3.62 0.21 4.38
CA CYS A 152 4.99 -0.15 4.02
C CYS A 152 5.84 1.11 4.22
N ARG A 153 6.98 1.24 3.54
CA ARG A 153 7.75 2.49 3.62
C ARG A 153 7.00 3.70 3.10
N GLY A 154 6.48 3.60 1.87
CA GLY A 154 5.78 4.71 1.19
C GLY A 154 4.26 4.62 1.23
N GLY A 155 3.68 3.53 1.73
CA GLY A 155 2.24 3.26 1.67
C GLY A 155 1.70 3.18 0.24
N LYS A 156 2.56 2.85 -0.74
CA LYS A 156 2.29 2.97 -2.18
C LYS A 156 2.10 1.61 -2.84
N ASP A 157 3.18 0.83 -2.98
CA ASP A 157 3.17 -0.40 -3.80
C ASP A 157 2.57 -1.58 -3.03
N ARG A 158 3.30 -2.13 -2.06
CA ARG A 158 2.84 -3.25 -1.20
C ARG A 158 1.49 -2.95 -0.54
N THR A 159 1.39 -1.78 0.09
CA THR A 159 0.13 -1.32 0.69
C THR A 159 -0.95 -1.05 -0.36
N GLY A 160 -0.61 -0.49 -1.51
CA GLY A 160 -1.60 -0.21 -2.56
C GLY A 160 -2.19 -1.46 -3.14
N TYR A 161 -1.38 -2.50 -3.35
CA TYR A 161 -1.85 -3.81 -3.78
C TYR A 161 -2.76 -4.46 -2.73
N GLY A 162 -2.33 -4.51 -1.46
CA GLY A 162 -3.15 -5.07 -0.38
C GLY A 162 -4.49 -4.35 -0.20
N VAL A 163 -4.51 -3.02 -0.29
CA VAL A 163 -5.72 -2.20 -0.25
C VAL A 163 -6.61 -2.46 -1.47
N ALA A 164 -6.04 -2.52 -2.67
CA ALA A 164 -6.78 -2.80 -3.89
C ALA A 164 -7.45 -4.18 -3.83
N LEU A 165 -6.74 -5.20 -3.33
CA LEU A 165 -7.27 -6.55 -3.18
C LEU A 165 -8.53 -6.58 -2.30
N ILE A 166 -8.50 -5.90 -1.14
CA ILE A 166 -9.64 -5.81 -0.22
C ILE A 166 -10.79 -5.03 -0.87
N GLN A 167 -10.53 -3.87 -1.46
CA GLN A 167 -11.56 -3.06 -2.09
C GLN A 167 -12.27 -3.82 -3.23
N LEU A 168 -11.51 -4.55 -4.06
CA LEU A 168 -12.07 -5.38 -5.12
C LEU A 168 -12.91 -6.53 -4.58
N LEU A 169 -12.46 -7.21 -3.52
CA LEU A 169 -13.26 -8.28 -2.87
C LEU A 169 -14.55 -7.73 -2.28
N LEU A 170 -14.55 -6.50 -1.76
CA LEU A 170 -15.74 -5.80 -1.27
C LEU A 170 -16.62 -5.22 -2.41
N GLY A 171 -16.23 -5.44 -3.67
CA GLY A 171 -17.01 -5.09 -4.86
C GLY A 171 -16.87 -3.63 -5.30
N VAL A 172 -15.85 -2.91 -4.83
CA VAL A 172 -15.53 -1.56 -5.30
C VAL A 172 -15.12 -1.62 -6.78
N SER A 173 -15.49 -0.60 -7.55
CA SER A 173 -15.13 -0.54 -8.98
C SER A 173 -13.61 -0.39 -9.16
N GLU A 174 -13.05 -0.95 -10.24
CA GLU A 174 -11.62 -0.75 -10.55
C GLU A 174 -11.25 0.73 -10.72
N ALA A 175 -12.18 1.56 -11.20
CA ALA A 175 -11.99 2.99 -11.32
C ALA A 175 -11.80 3.66 -9.95
N ASP A 176 -12.62 3.30 -8.96
CA ASP A 176 -12.52 3.81 -7.59
C ASP A 176 -11.29 3.27 -6.86
N VAL A 177 -10.94 2.00 -7.08
CA VAL A 177 -9.70 1.39 -6.56
C VAL A 177 -8.48 2.13 -7.08
N MET A 178 -8.43 2.37 -8.39
CA MET A 178 -7.35 3.14 -9.00
C MET A 178 -7.34 4.59 -8.51
N HIS A 179 -8.51 5.18 -8.27
CA HIS A 179 -8.61 6.51 -7.68
C HIS A 179 -8.00 6.53 -6.27
N ASP A 180 -8.34 5.59 -5.37
CA ASP A 180 -7.72 5.51 -4.02
C ASP A 180 -6.21 5.33 -4.09
N TYR A 181 -5.74 4.48 -5.00
CA TYR A 181 -4.32 4.24 -5.21
C TYR A 181 -3.58 5.53 -5.58
N LEU A 182 -4.11 6.28 -6.55
CA LEU A 182 -3.51 7.53 -7.04
C LEU A 182 -3.61 8.69 -6.03
N LEU A 183 -4.53 8.64 -5.04
CA LEU A 183 -4.52 9.59 -3.93
C LEU A 183 -3.20 9.58 -3.14
N THR A 184 -2.38 8.53 -3.27
CA THR A 184 -1.02 8.51 -2.74
C THR A 184 -0.19 9.71 -3.19
N ASN A 185 -0.35 10.16 -4.45
CA ASN A 185 0.36 11.33 -4.97
C ASN A 185 -0.11 12.62 -4.34
N VAL A 186 -1.39 12.70 -3.95
CA VAL A 186 -1.94 13.86 -3.24
C VAL A 186 -1.43 13.88 -1.81
N TYR A 187 -1.48 12.74 -1.11
CA TYR A 187 -1.13 12.70 0.32
C TYR A 187 0.37 12.71 0.60
N LYS A 188 1.20 12.34 -0.38
CA LYS A 188 2.66 12.41 -0.28
C LYS A 188 3.27 13.61 -1.02
N LYS A 189 2.45 14.46 -1.65
CA LYS A 189 2.93 15.57 -2.50
C LYS A 189 4.08 16.34 -1.85
N GLU A 190 3.88 16.83 -0.63
CA GLU A 190 4.90 17.59 0.11
C GLU A 190 6.21 16.82 0.33
N LYS A 191 6.13 15.56 0.77
CA LYS A 191 7.30 14.70 1.01
C LYS A 191 8.06 14.42 -0.30
N ASN A 192 7.32 14.14 -1.38
CA ASN A 192 7.88 13.84 -2.68
C ASN A 192 8.53 15.09 -3.32
N GLU A 193 7.87 16.25 -3.25
CA GLU A 193 8.42 17.52 -3.77
C GLU A 193 9.71 17.92 -3.05
N LYS A 194 9.75 17.84 -1.70
CA LYS A 194 10.98 18.11 -0.94
C LYS A 194 12.11 17.16 -1.33
N SER A 195 11.81 15.86 -1.49
CA SER A 195 12.82 14.88 -1.90
C SER A 195 13.31 15.13 -3.33
N LEU A 196 12.42 15.56 -4.23
CA LEU A 196 12.77 15.83 -5.61
C LEU A 196 13.57 17.12 -5.77
N GLN A 197 13.26 18.17 -4.99
CA GLN A 197 14.05 19.40 -4.97
C GLN A 197 15.51 19.13 -4.60
N ARG A 198 15.75 18.23 -3.64
CA ARG A 198 17.12 17.80 -3.29
C ARG A 198 17.79 17.06 -4.43
N LEU A 199 17.07 16.14 -5.09
CA LEU A 199 17.61 15.42 -6.24
C LEU A 199 18.02 16.37 -7.38
N LEU A 200 17.23 17.41 -7.64
CA LEU A 200 17.52 18.43 -8.66
C LEU A 200 18.75 19.29 -8.31
N GLN A 201 19.25 19.26 -7.07
CA GLN A 201 20.53 19.87 -6.70
C GLN A 201 21.73 18.95 -6.99
N GLU A 202 21.48 17.66 -7.19
CA GLU A 202 22.51 16.62 -7.39
C GLU A 202 22.64 16.22 -8.86
N THR A 203 21.62 16.46 -9.69
CA THR A 203 21.63 16.07 -11.11
C THR A 203 20.66 16.88 -11.97
N ASP A 204 21.12 17.20 -13.19
CA ASP A 204 20.32 17.84 -14.25
C ASP A 204 19.77 16.83 -15.26
N ASN A 205 19.92 15.52 -15.05
CA ASN A 205 19.44 14.50 -15.99
C ASN A 205 17.91 14.33 -15.89
N PRO A 206 17.11 14.80 -16.86
CA PRO A 206 15.65 14.75 -16.78
C PRO A 206 15.11 13.32 -16.81
N ASP A 207 15.81 12.39 -17.46
CA ASP A 207 15.41 10.99 -17.56
C ASP A 207 15.58 10.28 -16.21
N PHE A 208 16.70 10.51 -15.52
CA PHE A 208 16.91 9.99 -14.16
C PHE A 208 15.96 10.62 -13.15
N VAL A 209 15.68 11.93 -13.27
CA VAL A 209 14.67 12.59 -12.44
C VAL A 209 13.29 11.93 -12.61
N GLN A 210 12.89 11.62 -13.85
CA GLN A 210 11.65 10.91 -14.12
C GLN A 210 11.67 9.47 -13.59
N ALA A 211 12.82 8.77 -13.66
CA ALA A 211 13.00 7.47 -13.02
C ALA A 211 12.73 7.53 -11.51
N MET A 212 13.29 8.54 -10.82
CA MET A 212 13.06 8.74 -9.39
C MET A 212 11.62 9.12 -9.05
N ARG A 213 10.90 9.80 -9.96
CA ARG A 213 9.45 10.01 -9.81
C ARG A 213 8.69 8.69 -9.82
N TYR A 214 8.97 7.78 -10.76
CA TYR A 214 8.31 6.46 -10.79
C TYR A 214 8.53 5.67 -9.50
N PHE A 215 9.69 5.78 -8.89
CA PHE A 215 9.98 5.19 -7.59
C PHE A 215 9.20 5.85 -6.43
N LYS A 216 9.03 7.17 -6.44
CA LYS A 216 8.43 7.93 -5.32
C LYS A 216 6.91 8.11 -5.39
N GLU A 217 6.36 8.14 -6.60
CA GLU A 217 4.97 8.46 -6.93
C GLU A 217 4.21 7.22 -7.42
N ALA A 218 2.90 7.21 -7.20
CA ALA A 218 1.98 6.21 -7.73
C ALA A 218 1.76 6.48 -9.22
N ASP A 219 1.81 5.43 -10.04
CA ASP A 219 1.52 5.52 -11.46
C ASP A 219 0.46 4.47 -11.81
N ARG A 220 -0.54 4.88 -12.60
CA ARG A 220 -1.65 4.02 -13.02
C ARG A 220 -1.16 2.70 -13.62
N HIS A 221 -0.10 2.72 -14.41
CA HIS A 221 0.41 1.53 -15.10
C HIS A 221 0.85 0.46 -14.10
N PHE A 222 1.31 0.82 -12.90
CA PHE A 222 1.79 -0.15 -11.92
C PHE A 222 0.66 -1.03 -11.41
N LEU A 223 -0.36 -0.42 -10.79
CA LEU A 223 -1.49 -1.17 -10.29
C LEU A 223 -2.31 -1.79 -11.44
N GLN A 224 -2.46 -1.09 -12.57
CA GLN A 224 -3.25 -1.60 -13.70
C GLN A 224 -2.71 -2.93 -14.25
N ASN A 225 -1.40 -3.10 -14.33
CA ASN A 225 -0.83 -4.38 -14.75
C ASN A 225 -1.12 -5.50 -13.73
N ALA A 226 -1.04 -5.21 -12.44
CA ALA A 226 -1.44 -6.17 -11.40
C ALA A 226 -2.92 -6.57 -11.53
N LEU A 227 -3.80 -5.59 -11.76
CA LEU A 227 -5.24 -5.84 -11.97
C LEU A 227 -5.52 -6.65 -13.24
N ALA A 228 -4.78 -6.40 -14.32
CA ALA A 228 -4.89 -7.18 -15.55
C ALA A 228 -4.51 -8.66 -15.32
N ARG A 229 -3.44 -8.92 -14.55
CA ARG A 229 -3.05 -10.29 -14.14
C ARG A 229 -4.12 -10.96 -13.30
N ILE A 230 -4.69 -10.25 -12.32
CA ILE A 230 -5.85 -10.73 -11.53
C ILE A 230 -7.03 -11.04 -12.46
N GLY A 231 -7.31 -10.19 -13.45
CA GLY A 231 -8.37 -10.38 -14.44
C GLY A 231 -8.24 -11.70 -15.20
N ALA A 232 -7.01 -12.10 -15.56
CA ALA A 232 -6.73 -13.37 -16.24
C ALA A 232 -7.12 -14.61 -15.42
N TYR A 233 -7.30 -14.48 -14.10
CA TYR A 233 -7.77 -15.55 -13.20
C TYR A 233 -9.29 -15.57 -13.00
N GLY A 234 -10.06 -14.87 -13.85
CA GLY A 234 -11.51 -14.72 -13.68
C GLY A 234 -11.88 -13.59 -12.72
N GLY A 235 -11.01 -12.57 -12.62
CA GLY A 235 -11.17 -11.45 -11.69
C GLY A 235 -10.71 -11.77 -10.26
N VAL A 236 -10.97 -10.83 -9.35
CA VAL A 236 -10.44 -10.90 -7.97
C VAL A 236 -10.88 -12.15 -7.21
N GLU A 237 -12.14 -12.58 -7.35
CA GLU A 237 -12.63 -13.77 -6.65
C GLU A 237 -11.95 -15.04 -7.17
N GLY A 238 -11.83 -15.18 -8.50
CA GLY A 238 -11.12 -16.29 -9.11
C GLY A 238 -9.64 -16.33 -8.72
N TYR A 239 -8.98 -15.16 -8.67
CA TYR A 239 -7.61 -15.06 -8.18
C TYR A 239 -7.48 -15.50 -6.72
N VAL A 240 -8.28 -14.96 -5.79
CA VAL A 240 -8.08 -15.29 -4.37
C VAL A 240 -8.48 -16.72 -4.02
N VAL A 241 -9.49 -17.28 -4.70
CA VAL A 241 -9.89 -18.68 -4.49
C VAL A 241 -8.82 -19.61 -5.03
N ASN A 242 -8.36 -19.39 -6.27
CA ASN A 242 -7.50 -20.36 -6.96
C ASN A 242 -6.01 -20.19 -6.66
N LYS A 243 -5.55 -18.98 -6.33
CA LYS A 243 -4.13 -18.68 -6.05
C LYS A 243 -3.84 -18.45 -4.59
N LEU A 244 -4.74 -17.78 -3.87
CA LEU A 244 -4.55 -17.52 -2.44
C LEU A 244 -5.19 -18.58 -1.55
N GLY A 245 -6.06 -19.45 -2.06
CA GLY A 245 -6.79 -20.42 -1.25
C GLY A 245 -7.78 -19.79 -0.27
N PHE A 246 -8.24 -18.57 -0.54
CA PHE A 246 -9.23 -17.86 0.27
C PHE A 246 -10.63 -18.18 -0.25
N SER A 247 -11.37 -19.01 0.50
CA SER A 247 -12.61 -19.63 0.00
C SER A 247 -13.73 -18.64 -0.25
N GLN A 248 -14.67 -19.02 -1.11
CA GLN A 248 -15.88 -18.24 -1.38
C GLN A 248 -16.70 -17.93 -0.12
N GLN A 249 -16.70 -18.83 0.87
CA GLN A 249 -17.34 -18.58 2.16
C GLN A 249 -16.65 -17.43 2.92
N LYS A 250 -15.32 -17.40 2.93
CA LYS A 250 -14.56 -16.33 3.59
C LYS A 250 -14.77 -14.98 2.89
N ILE A 251 -14.89 -14.95 1.57
CA ILE A 251 -15.25 -13.73 0.81
C ILE A 251 -16.62 -13.20 1.25
N ARG A 252 -17.63 -14.08 1.39
CA ARG A 252 -18.95 -13.67 1.88
C ARG A 252 -18.90 -13.09 3.30
N LEU A 253 -18.20 -13.76 4.22
CA LEU A 253 -18.04 -13.28 5.60
C LEU A 253 -17.30 -11.93 5.64
N LEU A 254 -16.27 -11.74 4.79
CA LEU A 254 -15.56 -10.47 4.69
C LEU A 254 -16.50 -9.34 4.19
N ARG A 255 -17.37 -9.63 3.22
CA ARG A 255 -18.39 -8.69 2.74
C ARG A 255 -19.41 -8.34 3.81
N GLU A 256 -19.92 -9.33 4.55
CA GLU A 256 -20.85 -9.12 5.67
C GLU A 256 -20.24 -8.22 6.75
N LYS A 257 -18.94 -8.40 7.03
CA LYS A 257 -18.21 -7.63 8.04
C LYS A 257 -17.98 -6.17 7.66
N TYR A 258 -17.65 -5.90 6.39
CA TYR A 258 -17.19 -4.58 5.95
C TYR A 258 -18.18 -3.80 5.08
N LEU A 259 -19.33 -4.36 4.70
CA LEU A 259 -20.35 -3.67 3.92
C LEU A 259 -21.58 -3.33 4.77
N GLN A 260 -22.07 -2.11 4.59
CA GLN A 260 -23.32 -1.62 5.18
C GLN A 260 -24.18 -0.97 4.10
N ASN A 261 -25.49 -0.86 4.35
CA ASN A 261 -26.44 -0.22 3.43
C ASN A 261 -26.19 1.30 3.30
#